data_AF-A0AAN4KPA4-F1
#
_entry.id   AF-A0AAN4KPA4-F1
#
_cell.length_a   1.000
_cell.length_b   1.000
_cell.length_c   1.000
_cell.angle_alpha   90.00
_cell.angle_beta   90.00
_cell.angle_gamma   90.00
#
_symmetry.space_group_name_H-M   'P 1'
#
loop_
_entity.id
_entity.type
_entity.pdbx_description
1 polymer ?
#
loop_
_entity_poly.entity_id
_entity_poly.type
_entity_poly.pdbx_seq_one_letter_code
_entity_poly.pdbx_strand_id
1 'polypeptide(L)'
;MSLDFERPIIELKEKFDELKKIMKENNVDLSPEIHVLEKRLNKMQDKIHSNITPFQRVQIARLRNRPTTLDYIPLLFTQLSRTSW
;
A
#
# COMPACT_ATOMS: atom_id res chain seq x y z
N MET A 1 0.18 11.76 6.91
CA MET A 1 -1.28 11.98 7.02
C MET A 1 -1.93 10.71 6.50
N SER A 2 -2.51 9.91 7.39
CA SER A 2 -3.17 8.65 7.01
C SER A 2 -4.48 8.98 6.28
N LEU A 3 -4.77 8.29 5.18
CA LEU A 3 -6.02 8.44 4.45
C LEU A 3 -7.12 7.70 5.23
N ASP A 4 -8.21 8.38 5.56
CA ASP A 4 -9.25 7.80 6.42
C ASP A 4 -9.89 6.53 5.86
N PHE A 5 -9.93 6.42 4.53
CA PHE A 5 -10.46 5.24 3.85
C PHE A 5 -9.48 4.06 3.80
N GLU A 6 -8.21 4.26 4.14
CA GLU A 6 -7.20 3.20 4.24
C GLU A 6 -7.11 2.60 5.64
N ARG A 7 -7.71 3.24 6.66
CA ARG A 7 -7.79 2.71 8.04
C ARG A 7 -8.15 1.22 8.13
N PRO A 8 -9.20 0.70 7.45
CA PRO A 8 -9.52 -0.73 7.54
C PRO A 8 -8.37 -1.62 7.05
N ILE A 9 -7.61 -1.21 6.04
CA ILE A 9 -6.44 -1.96 5.55
C ILE A 9 -5.33 -1.95 6.59
N ILE A 10 -5.09 -0.78 7.21
CA ILE A 10 -4.06 -0.61 8.24
C ILE A 10 -4.36 -1.51 9.44
N GLU A 11 -5.59 -1.49 9.96
CA GLU A 11 -6.00 -2.34 11.09
C GLU A 11 -5.84 -3.83 10.79
N LEU A 12 -6.18 -4.26 9.57
CA LEU A 12 -6.03 -5.67 9.17
C LEU A 12 -4.55 -6.06 9.03
N LYS A 13 -3.71 -5.13 8.56
CA LYS A 13 -2.27 -5.31 8.43
C LYS A 13 -1.58 -5.37 9.79
N GLU A 14 -1.99 -4.54 10.74
CA GLU A 14 -1.50 -4.58 12.12
C GLU A 14 -1.79 -5.94 12.77
N LYS A 15 -3.01 -6.46 12.61
CA LYS A 15 -3.36 -7.81 13.08
C LYS A 15 -2.55 -8.91 12.39
N PHE A 16 -2.28 -8.76 11.10
CA PHE A 16 -1.43 -9.68 10.35
C PHE A 16 0.01 -9.69 10.89
N ASP A 17 0.59 -8.51 11.13
CA ASP A 17 1.94 -8.36 11.67
C ASP A 17 2.03 -8.87 13.11
N GLU A 18 0.99 -8.66 13.92
CA GLU A 18 0.87 -9.21 15.28
C GLU A 18 0.86 -10.74 15.28
N LEU A 19 0.05 -11.38 14.44
CA LEU A 19 0.02 -12.84 14.32
C LEU A 19 1.35 -13.40 13.82
N LYS A 20 2.00 -12.73 12.87
CA LYS A 20 3.33 -13.10 12.39
C LYS A 20 4.38 -13.02 13.49
N LYS A 21 4.26 -12.04 14.39
CA LYS A 21 5.12 -11.90 15.57
C LYS A 21 4.88 -13.02 16.58
N ILE A 22 3.63 -13.33 16.89
CA ILE A 22 3.24 -14.43 17.80
C ILE A 22 3.73 -15.78 17.29
N MET A 23 3.61 -16.03 15.98
CA MET A 23 4.12 -17.24 15.33
C MET A 23 5.63 -17.38 15.53
N LYS A 24 6.38 -16.28 15.38
CA LYS A 24 7.84 -16.24 15.55
C LYS A 24 8.27 -16.42 17.01
N GLU A 25 7.51 -15.86 17.96
CA GLU A 25 7.86 -15.88 19.39
C GLU A 25 7.48 -17.20 20.07
N ASN A 26 6.32 -17.78 19.73
CA ASN A 26 5.79 -18.97 20.40
C ASN A 26 5.98 -20.26 19.59
N ASN A 27 6.58 -20.18 18.40
CA ASN A 27 6.82 -21.31 17.49
C ASN A 27 5.53 -22.12 17.19
N VAL A 28 4.38 -21.43 17.22
CA VAL A 28 3.05 -21.99 16.93
C VAL A 28 2.78 -21.86 15.44
N ASP A 29 2.25 -22.90 14.80
CA ASP A 29 1.86 -22.83 13.40
C ASP A 29 0.49 -22.16 13.24
N LEU A 30 0.51 -20.89 12.83
CA LEU A 30 -0.66 -20.07 12.47
C LEU A 30 -0.69 -19.77 10.97
N SER A 31 0.04 -20.54 10.16
CA SER A 31 0.07 -20.42 8.70
C SER A 31 -1.33 -20.37 8.05
N PRO A 32 -2.32 -21.21 8.45
CA PRO A 32 -3.65 -21.14 7.83
C PRO A 32 -4.38 -19.85 8.16
N GLU A 33 -4.34 -19.34 9.39
CA GLU A 33 -4.97 -18.06 9.73
C GLU A 33 -4.31 -16.88 9.01
N ILE A 34 -2.98 -16.88 8.92
CA ILE A 34 -2.20 -15.86 8.18
C ILE A 34 -2.63 -15.83 6.72
N HIS A 35 -2.78 -16.99 6.08
CA HIS A 35 -3.20 -17.07 4.68
C HIS A 35 -4.64 -16.58 4.46
N VAL A 36 -5.55 -16.86 5.40
CA VAL A 36 -6.93 -16.35 5.35
C VAL A 36 -6.95 -14.82 5.49
N LEU A 37 -6.15 -14.27 6.41
CA LEU A 37 -6.03 -12.83 6.60
C LEU A 37 -5.40 -12.12 5.42
N GLU A 38 -4.36 -12.70 4.82
CA GLU A 38 -3.73 -12.20 3.60
C GLU A 38 -4.73 -12.12 2.44
N LYS A 39 -5.51 -13.19 2.21
CA LYS A 39 -6.59 -13.20 1.21
C LYS A 39 -7.64 -12.12 1.48
N ARG A 40 -8.01 -11.91 2.74
CA ARG A 40 -8.97 -10.87 3.13
C ARG A 40 -8.40 -9.47 2.93
N LEU A 41 -7.11 -9.28 3.22
CA LEU A 41 -6.39 -8.02 3.04
C LEU A 41 -6.34 -7.65 1.55
N ASN A 42 -5.94 -8.58 0.68
CA ASN A 42 -5.90 -8.36 -0.78
C ASN A 42 -7.29 -8.01 -1.33
N LYS A 43 -8.34 -8.78 -0.96
CA LYS A 43 -9.72 -8.48 -1.39
C LYS A 43 -10.20 -7.10 -0.94
N MET A 44 -9.78 -6.66 0.26
CA MET A 44 -10.18 -5.36 0.79
C MET A 44 -9.42 -4.22 0.13
N GLN A 45 -8.13 -4.40 -0.14
CA GLN A 45 -7.33 -3.47 -0.95
C GLN A 45 -7.96 -3.28 -2.33
N ASP A 46 -8.26 -4.38 -3.03
CA ASP A 46 -8.88 -4.32 -4.36
C ASP A 46 -10.21 -3.56 -4.31
N LYS A 47 -11.06 -3.88 -3.32
CA LYS A 47 -12.37 -3.23 -3.16
C LYS A 47 -12.27 -1.73 -2.87
N ILE A 48 -11.27 -1.31 -2.09
CA ILE A 48 -11.09 0.10 -1.74
C ILE A 48 -10.52 0.86 -2.93
N HIS A 49 -9.49 0.31 -3.58
CA HIS A 49 -8.88 0.94 -4.76
C HIS A 49 -9.81 0.95 -5.98
N SER A 50 -10.72 -0.03 -6.11
CA SER A 50 -11.72 -0.04 -7.18
C SER A 50 -12.84 0.98 -6.97
N ASN A 51 -13.16 1.34 -5.72
CA ASN A 51 -14.29 2.21 -5.37
C ASN A 51 -13.86 3.58 -4.83
N ILE A 52 -12.73 4.10 -5.31
CA ILE A 52 -12.22 5.43 -4.90
C ILE A 52 -13.20 6.52 -5.34
N THR A 53 -13.73 7.28 -4.39
CA THR A 53 -14.62 8.41 -4.67
C THR A 53 -13.84 9.60 -5.26
N PRO A 54 -14.49 10.53 -5.98
CA PRO A 54 -13.79 11.70 -6.55
C PRO A 54 -13.01 12.51 -5.51
N PHE A 55 -13.54 12.66 -4.30
CA PHE A 55 -12.86 13.37 -3.22
C PHE A 55 -11.64 12.59 -2.69
N GLN A 56 -11.76 11.28 -2.51
CA GLN A 56 -10.64 10.42 -2.12
C GLN A 56 -9.50 10.47 -3.14
N ARG A 57 -9.82 10.54 -4.44
CA ARG A 57 -8.84 10.72 -5.51
C ARG A 57 -8.06 12.03 -5.37
N VAL A 58 -8.73 13.12 -5.01
CA VAL A 58 -8.08 14.41 -4.74
C VAL A 58 -7.16 14.31 -3.52
N GLN A 59 -7.58 13.60 -2.47
CA GLN A 59 -6.73 13.36 -1.29
C GLN A 59 -5.46 12.59 -1.67
N ILE A 60 -5.55 11.54 -2.49
CA ILE A 60 -4.40 10.78 -3.00
C ILE A 60 -3.48 11.66 -3.85
N ALA A 61 -4.04 12.49 -4.74
CA ALA A 61 -3.26 13.35 -5.62
C ALA A 61 -2.41 14.39 -4.87
N ARG A 62 -2.82 14.75 -3.65
CA ARG A 62 -2.15 15.73 -2.77
C ARG A 62 -1.14 15.09 -1.81
N LEU A 63 -0.95 13.78 -1.86
CA LEU A 63 0.05 13.12 -1.02
C LEU A 63 1.46 13.60 -1.39
N ARG A 64 2.26 13.95 -0.38
CA ARG A 64 3.64 14.43 -0.56
C ARG A 64 4.55 13.36 -1.17
N ASN A 65 4.26 12.07 -0.95
CA ASN A 65 5.03 10.95 -1.48
C ASN A 65 4.59 10.52 -2.89
N ARG A 66 3.67 11.26 -3.54
CA ARG A 66 3.29 10.96 -4.92
C ARG A 66 4.50 11.19 -5.84
N PRO A 67 4.91 10.23 -6.67
CA PRO A 67 6.06 10.39 -7.56
C PRO A 67 5.87 11.60 -8.47
N THR A 68 6.92 12.38 -8.58
CA THR A 68 7.02 13.56 -9.43
C THR A 68 7.45 13.17 -10.84
N THR A 69 7.37 14.11 -11.77
CA THR A 69 7.81 13.89 -13.16
C THR A 69 9.26 13.39 -13.24
N LEU A 70 10.14 13.89 -12.37
CA LEU A 70 11.55 13.48 -12.34
C LEU A 70 11.72 12.01 -11.92
N ASP A 71 10.81 11.47 -11.12
CA ASP A 71 10.83 10.06 -10.70
C ASP A 71 10.43 9.13 -11.86
N TYR A 72 9.57 9.59 -12.77
CA TYR A 72 9.14 8.81 -13.94
C TYR A 72 10.11 8.86 -15.11
N ILE A 73 10.86 9.95 -15.28
CA ILE A 73 11.83 10.11 -16.37
C ILE A 73 12.79 8.91 -16.52
N PRO A 74 13.50 8.45 -15.46
CA PRO A 74 14.42 7.32 -15.60
C PRO A 74 13.72 5.98 -15.83
N LEU A 75 12.44 5.85 -15.48
CA LEU A 75 11.65 4.64 -15.73
C LEU A 75 11.16 4.53 -17.17
N LEU A 76 11.03 5.68 -17.86
CA LEU A 76 10.47 5.75 -19.21
C LEU A 76 11.53 6.01 -20.28
N PHE A 77 12.63 6.71 -19.94
CA PHE A 77 13.65 7.14 -20.88
C PHE A 77 15.05 6.76 -20.39
N THR A 78 15.81 6.06 -21.23
CA THR A 78 17.19 5.64 -20.92
C THR A 78 18.23 6.75 -21.20
N GLN A 79 17.89 7.73 -22.04
CA GLN A 79 18.79 8.79 -22.51
C GLN A 79 18.06 10.13 -22.46
N LEU A 80 17.99 10.75 -21.27
CA LEU A 80 17.48 12.11 -21.12
C LEU A 80 18.66 13.06 -20.87
N SER A 81 19.14 13.73 -21.91
CA SER A 81 20.13 14.78 -21.77
C SER A 81 19.44 16.06 -21.29
N ARG A 82 19.66 16.45 -20.03
CA ARG A 82 19.25 17.77 -19.54
C ARG A 82 20.10 18.80 -20.27
N THR A 83 19.48 19.55 -21.17
CA THR A 83 20.17 20.58 -21.96
C THR A 83 20.75 21.65 -21.04
N SER A 84 22.07 21.73 -21.01
CA SER A 84 22.85 22.86 -20.50
C SER A 84 22.96 23.89 -21.60
N TRP A 85 22.45 25.10 -21.38
CA TRP A 85 22.84 26.27 -22.15
C TRP A 85 24.25 26.68 -21.75
#